data_AF-A0A5J4T357-F1
#
_entry.id   AF-A0A5J4T357-F1
#
_cell.length_a   1.000
_cell.length_b   1.000
_cell.length_c   1.000
_cell.angle_alpha   90.00
_cell.angle_beta   90.00
_cell.angle_gamma   90.00
#
_symmetry.space_group_name_H-M   'P 1'
#
loop_
_entity.id
_entity.type
_entity.pdbx_description
1 polymer ?
#
loop_
_entity_poly.entity_id
_entity_poly.type
_entity_poly.pdbx_seq_one_letter_code
_entity_poly.pdbx_strand_id
1 'polypeptide(L)'
;MNQHSPVPREIIQIASLILQAKNAVVLTGSGLNIAAGLPDMESNLSSSSSISGTRHRLSIRREQASPTFAFMAIAQLFNYKRIKNVITTIVEGLHQRSGVPQENVFEVYGNCFTETCPACGTIFYRDYDVTSAKSQSLFLPEKTEQELIAQQVNINFASYSQQSQSAQQRKDSVLLNKAENHLTG
;
A
#
# COMPACT_ATOMS: atom_id res chain seq x y z
N MET A 1 25.18 -12.54 28.11
CA MET A 1 24.62 -13.35 27.00
C MET A 1 23.13 -13.08 26.95
N ASN A 2 22.65 -12.35 25.92
CA ASN A 2 21.23 -12.00 25.83
C ASN A 2 20.42 -13.26 25.48
N GLN A 3 19.65 -13.75 26.46
CA GLN A 3 18.67 -14.81 26.25
C GLN A 3 17.46 -14.21 25.53
N HIS A 4 17.44 -14.27 24.21
CA HIS A 4 16.21 -14.01 23.47
C HIS A 4 15.31 -15.23 23.59
N SER A 5 14.04 -15.00 23.90
CA SER A 5 13.00 -16.01 23.88
C SER A 5 13.01 -16.74 22.53
N PRO A 6 12.74 -18.06 22.49
CA PRO A 6 12.68 -18.80 21.24
C PRO A 6 11.61 -18.21 20.33
N VAL A 7 11.92 -18.07 19.05
CA VAL A 7 10.98 -17.59 18.03
C VAL A 7 9.79 -18.58 17.97
N PRO A 8 8.53 -18.11 18.00
CA PRO A 8 7.37 -18.99 17.94
C PRO A 8 7.38 -19.89 16.70
N ARG A 9 6.87 -21.12 16.84
CA ARG A 9 6.88 -22.13 15.76
C ARG A 9 6.10 -21.64 14.53
N GLU A 10 5.03 -20.89 14.76
CA GLU A 10 4.16 -20.31 13.74
C GLU A 10 4.95 -19.32 12.87
N ILE A 11 5.86 -18.53 13.46
CA ILE A 11 6.71 -17.59 12.72
C ILE A 11 7.69 -18.33 11.82
N ILE A 12 8.27 -19.43 12.31
CA ILE A 12 9.17 -20.29 11.52
C ILE A 12 8.39 -20.91 10.34
N GLN A 13 7.15 -21.35 10.57
CA GLN A 13 6.29 -21.89 9.53
C GLN A 13 5.96 -20.85 8.46
N ILE A 14 5.56 -19.63 8.85
CA ILE A 14 5.27 -18.52 7.92
C ILE A 14 6.53 -18.16 7.12
N ALA A 15 7.69 -18.08 7.76
CA ALA A 15 8.95 -17.81 7.07
C ALA A 15 9.25 -18.88 6.01
N SER A 16 9.04 -20.16 6.34
CA SER A 16 9.19 -21.26 5.39
C SER A 16 8.23 -21.13 4.20
N LEU A 17 6.95 -20.80 4.45
CA LEU A 17 5.96 -20.59 3.39
C LEU A 17 6.35 -19.44 2.46
N ILE A 18 6.82 -18.31 3.01
CA ILE A 18 7.30 -17.16 2.21
C ILE A 18 8.51 -17.57 1.35
N LEU A 19 9.45 -18.33 1.91
CA LEU A 19 10.65 -18.77 1.18
C LEU A 19 10.33 -19.73 0.02
N GLN A 20 9.30 -20.57 0.18
CA GLN A 20 8.86 -21.55 -0.83
C GLN A 20 7.89 -20.96 -1.86
N ALA A 21 7.24 -19.84 -1.55
CA ALA A 21 6.26 -19.23 -2.42
C ALA A 21 6.91 -18.71 -3.73
N LYS A 22 6.32 -19.09 -4.86
CA LYS A 22 6.70 -18.54 -6.17
C LYS A 22 6.17 -17.12 -6.38
N ASN A 23 4.98 -16.85 -5.83
CA ASN A 23 4.25 -15.59 -5.96
C ASN A 23 3.62 -15.22 -4.61
N ALA A 24 4.41 -14.62 -3.71
CA ALA A 24 3.87 -14.08 -2.47
C ALA A 24 3.43 -12.62 -2.66
N VAL A 25 2.30 -12.28 -2.05
CA VAL A 25 1.73 -10.93 -1.99
C VAL A 25 1.46 -10.62 -0.52
N VAL A 26 1.72 -9.38 -0.10
CA VAL A 26 1.47 -8.93 1.28
C VAL A 26 0.21 -8.09 1.29
N LEU A 27 -0.70 -8.37 2.23
CA LEU A 27 -1.85 -7.52 2.53
C LEU A 27 -1.59 -6.74 3.81
N THR A 28 -1.79 -5.41 3.81
CA THR A 28 -1.60 -4.57 4.99
C THR A 28 -2.76 -3.63 5.25
N GLY A 29 -3.09 -3.46 6.53
CA GLY A 29 -4.11 -2.52 7.02
C GLY A 29 -3.62 -1.58 8.11
N SER A 30 -4.53 -0.75 8.63
CA SER A 30 -4.27 0.37 9.55
C SER A 30 -3.55 -0.03 10.85
N GLY A 31 -3.58 -1.30 11.25
CA GLY A 31 -2.80 -1.78 12.40
C GLY A 31 -1.30 -1.46 12.32
N LEU A 32 -0.72 -1.37 11.11
CA LEU A 32 0.70 -1.00 10.93
C LEU A 32 0.97 0.50 11.17
N ASN A 33 -0.06 1.34 11.07
CA ASN A 33 0.04 2.80 11.23
C ASN A 33 0.14 3.24 12.69
N ILE A 34 -0.37 2.43 13.63
CA ILE A 34 -0.43 2.79 15.06
C ILE A 34 0.99 3.10 15.60
N ALA A 35 1.95 2.22 15.30
CA ALA A 35 3.34 2.40 15.71
C ALA A 35 4.05 3.56 14.96
N ALA A 36 3.47 4.05 13.86
CA ALA A 36 3.93 5.24 13.16
C ALA A 36 3.40 6.54 13.77
N GLY A 37 2.56 6.47 14.82
CA GLY A 37 1.94 7.64 15.45
C GLY A 37 0.71 8.17 14.71
N LEU A 38 0.15 7.36 13.80
CA LEU A 38 -1.07 7.68 13.05
C LEU A 38 -2.28 6.97 13.66
N PRO A 39 -3.48 7.57 13.62
CA PRO A 39 -4.68 6.98 14.19
C PRO A 39 -5.12 5.74 13.42
N ASP A 40 -5.65 4.75 14.15
CA ASP A 40 -6.35 3.63 13.52
C ASP A 40 -7.79 4.05 13.17
N MET A 41 -8.07 4.13 11.87
CA MET A 41 -9.37 4.53 11.35
C MET A 41 -10.49 3.54 11.70
N GLU A 42 -10.18 2.24 11.86
CA GLU A 42 -11.16 1.21 12.26
C GLU A 42 -11.49 1.25 13.76
N SER A 43 -10.55 1.70 14.60
CA SER A 43 -10.77 1.86 16.05
C SER A 43 -11.81 2.93 16.41
N ASN A 44 -12.13 3.84 15.48
CA ASN A 44 -13.22 4.81 15.64
C ASN A 44 -14.60 4.21 15.29
N LEU A 45 -14.66 3.21 14.42
CA LEU A 45 -15.93 2.59 13.99
C LEU A 45 -16.46 1.56 15.02
N SER A 46 -15.59 1.00 15.85
CA SER A 46 -15.95 0.03 16.91
C SER A 46 -16.22 0.68 18.29
N SER A 47 -16.44 1.99 18.35
CA SER A 47 -16.74 2.68 19.62
C SER A 47 -18.20 2.46 20.09
N SER A 48 -18.56 1.20 20.30
CA SER A 48 -19.59 0.77 21.26
C SER A 48 -18.99 -0.01 22.44
N SER A 49 -17.67 -0.20 22.50
CA SER A 49 -16.99 -0.83 23.64
C SER A 49 -15.99 0.14 24.27
N SER A 50 -16.49 0.82 25.31
CA SER A 50 -15.72 1.57 26.31
C SER A 50 -14.66 0.69 26.95
N ILE A 51 -13.41 0.78 26.49
CA ILE A 51 -12.24 0.35 27.27
C ILE A 51 -11.47 1.61 27.65
N SER A 52 -11.67 2.00 28.91
CA SER A 52 -10.89 2.98 29.65
C SER A 52 -9.42 2.56 29.72
N GLY A 53 -8.67 2.95 28.72
CA GLY A 53 -7.21 3.00 28.75
C GLY A 53 -6.81 4.18 27.90
N THR A 54 -6.15 5.16 28.52
CA THR A 54 -5.58 6.38 27.91
C THR A 54 -5.08 6.15 26.49
N ARG A 55 -5.95 6.35 25.49
CA ARG A 55 -5.56 6.41 24.08
C ARG A 55 -4.78 7.69 23.91
N HIS A 56 -3.46 7.60 24.02
CA HIS A 56 -2.58 8.69 23.60
C HIS A 56 -2.97 9.04 22.16
N ARG A 57 -3.62 10.20 22.00
CA ARG A 57 -3.86 10.87 20.70
C ARG A 57 -2.50 11.26 20.12
N LEU A 58 -1.70 10.27 19.70
CA LEU A 58 -0.65 10.53 18.74
C LEU A 58 -1.38 10.79 17.43
N SER A 59 -1.51 12.07 17.11
CA SER A 59 -1.98 12.55 15.83
C SER A 59 -0.89 13.44 15.30
N ILE A 60 0.20 12.80 14.87
CA ILE A 60 1.19 13.52 14.07
C ILE A 60 0.58 13.82 12.72
N ARG A 61 1.11 14.84 12.05
CA ARG A 61 0.78 15.10 10.66
C ARG A 61 1.21 13.92 9.78
N ARG A 62 0.41 13.56 8.76
CA ARG A 62 0.72 12.44 7.84
C ARG A 62 2.08 12.61 7.18
N GLU A 63 2.45 13.85 6.89
CA GLU A 63 3.76 14.25 6.35
C GLU A 63 4.92 13.86 7.28
N GLN A 64 4.68 13.88 8.60
CA GLN A 64 5.70 13.62 9.63
C GLN A 64 5.83 12.13 9.98
N ALA A 65 4.81 11.31 9.67
CA ALA A 65 4.87 9.87 9.91
C ALA A 65 6.05 9.26 9.17
N SER A 66 6.74 8.29 9.77
CA SER A 66 7.87 7.60 9.14
C SER A 66 7.63 6.09 9.13
N PRO A 67 8.13 5.36 8.12
CA PRO A 67 7.98 3.91 8.08
C PRO A 67 8.53 3.25 9.35
N THR A 68 7.70 2.42 9.98
CA THR A 68 8.10 1.62 11.14
C THR A 68 8.90 0.39 10.72
N PHE A 69 9.41 -0.36 11.69
CA PHE A 69 10.10 -1.63 11.43
C PHE A 69 9.31 -2.59 10.53
N ALA A 70 7.97 -2.65 10.69
CA ALA A 70 7.13 -3.52 9.86
C ALA A 70 7.16 -3.12 8.37
N PHE A 71 7.04 -1.83 8.07
CA PHE A 71 7.15 -1.32 6.69
C PHE A 71 8.55 -1.58 6.12
N MET A 72 9.59 -1.37 6.92
CA MET A 72 10.98 -1.63 6.50
C MET A 72 11.22 -3.12 6.25
N ALA A 73 10.65 -4.01 7.06
CA ALA A 73 10.74 -5.46 6.86
C ALA A 73 10.05 -5.89 5.55
N ILE A 74 8.88 -5.33 5.24
CA ILE A 74 8.17 -5.58 3.99
C ILE A 74 9.00 -5.09 2.79
N ALA A 75 9.58 -3.89 2.87
CA ALA A 75 10.48 -3.38 1.84
C ALA A 75 11.69 -4.29 1.61
N GLN A 76 12.27 -4.84 2.70
CA GLN A 76 13.34 -5.82 2.57
C GLN A 76 12.87 -7.12 1.91
N LEU A 77 11.70 -7.65 2.27
CA LEU A 77 11.14 -8.83 1.59
C LEU A 77 10.94 -8.57 0.08
N PHE A 78 10.54 -7.37 -0.30
CA PHE A 78 10.43 -6.97 -1.70
C PHE A 78 11.81 -6.93 -2.38
N ASN A 79 12.78 -6.27 -1.76
CA ASN A 79 14.15 -6.16 -2.27
C ASN A 79 14.83 -7.52 -2.47
N TYR A 80 14.58 -8.47 -1.56
CA TYR A 80 15.03 -9.86 -1.69
C TYR A 80 14.18 -10.70 -2.67
N LYS A 81 13.26 -10.08 -3.40
CA LYS A 81 12.36 -10.72 -4.38
C LYS A 81 11.51 -11.84 -3.78
N ARG A 82 11.26 -11.79 -2.46
CA ARG A 82 10.45 -12.77 -1.72
C ARG A 82 8.97 -12.47 -1.84
N ILE A 83 8.60 -11.21 -1.99
CA ILE A 83 7.23 -10.78 -2.30
C ILE A 83 7.24 -10.05 -3.65
N LYS A 84 6.11 -10.09 -4.35
CA LYS A 84 5.94 -9.43 -5.65
C LYS A 84 5.26 -8.08 -5.53
N ASN A 85 4.26 -7.99 -4.66
CA ASN A 85 3.42 -6.81 -4.53
C ASN A 85 2.90 -6.67 -3.10
N VAL A 86 2.49 -5.46 -2.77
CA VAL A 86 1.77 -5.10 -1.56
C VAL A 86 0.37 -4.64 -1.96
N ILE A 87 -0.66 -5.12 -1.28
CA ILE A 87 -2.02 -4.61 -1.38
C ILE A 87 -2.35 -3.97 -0.02
N THR A 88 -2.79 -2.72 -0.02
CA THR A 88 -2.97 -1.99 1.24
C THR A 88 -4.22 -1.13 1.29
N THR A 89 -4.80 -1.04 2.49
CA THR A 89 -5.82 -0.05 2.85
C THR A 89 -5.24 1.20 3.51
N ILE A 90 -3.93 1.28 3.67
CA ILE A 90 -3.20 2.42 4.26
C ILE A 90 -3.03 3.49 3.18
N VAL A 91 -3.36 4.74 3.49
CA VAL A 91 -3.38 5.85 2.51
C VAL A 91 -2.19 6.81 2.66
N GLU A 92 -1.40 6.68 3.73
CA GLU A 92 -0.31 7.60 4.09
C GLU A 92 1.00 7.38 3.32
N GLY A 93 0.99 6.55 2.28
CA GLY A 93 2.15 6.33 1.41
C GLY A 93 3.37 5.71 2.09
N LEU A 94 3.20 5.09 3.28
CA LEU A 94 4.34 4.60 4.08
C LEU A 94 5.08 3.40 3.46
N HIS A 95 4.44 2.63 2.57
CA HIS A 95 5.11 1.57 1.79
C HIS A 95 6.05 2.14 0.73
N GLN A 96 5.62 3.18 0.04
CA GLN A 96 6.45 3.88 -0.94
C GLN A 96 7.63 4.55 -0.25
N ARG A 97 7.36 5.20 0.89
CA ARG A 97 8.39 5.85 1.71
C ARG A 97 9.35 4.86 2.37
N SER A 98 8.97 3.60 2.54
CA SER A 98 9.89 2.54 3.00
C SER A 98 10.75 1.96 1.87
N GLY A 99 10.49 2.33 0.62
CA GLY A 99 11.27 1.95 -0.56
C GLY A 99 10.62 0.88 -1.45
N VAL A 100 9.34 0.53 -1.23
CA VAL A 100 8.60 -0.31 -2.19
C VAL A 100 8.22 0.53 -3.41
N PRO A 101 8.56 0.12 -4.65
CA PRO A 101 8.19 0.86 -5.85
C PRO A 101 6.67 1.03 -5.96
N GLN A 102 6.25 2.20 -6.43
CA GLN A 102 4.84 2.57 -6.53
C GLN A 102 4.04 1.58 -7.38
N GLU A 103 4.60 1.10 -8.48
CA GLU A 103 3.98 0.11 -9.36
C GLU A 103 3.78 -1.27 -8.70
N ASN A 104 4.35 -1.48 -7.51
CA ASN A 104 4.22 -2.70 -6.71
C ASN A 104 3.37 -2.51 -5.44
N VAL A 105 2.79 -1.32 -5.23
CA VAL A 105 1.86 -1.04 -4.13
C VAL A 105 0.47 -0.76 -4.68
N PHE A 106 -0.50 -1.59 -4.32
CA PHE A 106 -1.90 -1.46 -4.70
C PHE A 106 -2.71 -0.87 -3.56
N GLU A 107 -3.00 0.41 -3.67
CA GLU A 107 -3.71 1.19 -2.66
C GLU A 107 -5.21 1.13 -2.91
N VAL A 108 -5.90 0.31 -2.10
CA VAL A 108 -7.33 0.03 -2.20
C VAL A 108 -8.15 1.30 -2.00
N TYR A 109 -7.71 2.17 -1.09
CA TYR A 109 -8.38 3.43 -0.75
C TYR A 109 -7.68 4.67 -1.32
N GLY A 110 -6.71 4.50 -2.22
CA GLY A 110 -5.90 5.60 -2.75
C GLY A 110 -4.79 6.07 -1.81
N ASN A 111 -4.23 7.25 -2.10
CA ASN A 111 -3.07 7.80 -1.41
C ASN A 111 -3.30 9.29 -1.12
N CYS A 112 -3.12 9.70 0.13
CA CYS A 112 -3.35 11.09 0.54
C CYS A 112 -2.29 12.07 0.02
N PHE A 113 -1.24 11.59 -0.66
CA PHE A 113 -0.21 12.40 -1.31
C PHE A 113 -0.36 12.45 -2.83
N THR A 114 -1.46 11.88 -3.37
CA THR A 114 -1.71 11.88 -4.81
C THR A 114 -2.98 12.61 -5.15
N GLU A 115 -2.93 13.43 -6.20
CA GLU A 115 -4.12 14.00 -6.83
C GLU A 115 -4.14 13.63 -8.31
N THR A 116 -5.34 13.57 -8.89
CA THR A 116 -5.53 13.18 -10.28
C THR A 116 -6.20 14.32 -11.05
N CYS A 117 -5.65 14.69 -12.21
CA CYS A 117 -6.29 15.67 -13.08
C CYS A 117 -7.63 15.11 -13.58
N PRO A 118 -8.77 15.80 -13.34
CA PRO A 118 -10.07 15.30 -13.76
C PRO A 118 -10.27 15.32 -15.29
N ALA A 119 -9.49 16.13 -16.01
CA ALA A 119 -9.62 16.26 -17.46
C ALA A 119 -8.84 15.18 -18.23
N CYS A 120 -7.64 14.81 -17.78
CA CYS A 120 -6.76 13.89 -18.51
C CYS A 120 -6.33 12.64 -17.73
N GLY A 121 -6.63 12.54 -16.43
CA GLY A 121 -6.29 11.38 -15.61
C GLY A 121 -4.83 11.32 -15.15
N THR A 122 -4.00 12.32 -15.46
CA THR A 122 -2.61 12.36 -14.96
C THR A 122 -2.58 12.42 -13.43
N ILE A 123 -1.78 11.54 -12.82
CA ILE A 123 -1.56 11.48 -11.36
C ILE A 123 -0.35 12.34 -10.99
N PHE A 124 -0.51 13.19 -9.98
CA PHE A 124 0.53 14.05 -9.43
C PHE A 124 0.82 13.67 -7.98
N TYR A 125 2.10 13.51 -7.67
CA TYR A 125 2.59 13.27 -6.31
C TYR A 125 2.92 14.59 -5.63
N ARG A 126 2.51 14.73 -4.37
CA ARG A 126 2.72 15.90 -3.52
C ARG A 126 3.51 15.51 -2.28
N ASP A 127 4.22 16.47 -1.72
CA ASP A 127 4.93 16.35 -0.44
C ASP A 127 4.05 16.74 0.76
N TYR A 128 2.78 17.07 0.51
CA TYR A 128 1.76 17.38 1.51
C TYR A 128 0.50 16.52 1.31
N ASP A 129 -0.27 16.38 2.39
CA ASP A 129 -1.57 15.72 2.36
C ASP A 129 -2.57 16.53 1.53
N VAL A 130 -3.02 16.00 0.39
CA VAL A 130 -3.99 16.65 -0.51
C VAL A 130 -5.44 16.48 -0.04
N THR A 131 -5.72 15.58 0.91
CA THR A 131 -7.07 15.37 1.44
C THR A 131 -7.37 16.28 2.63
N SER A 132 -6.35 16.96 3.17
CA SER A 132 -6.54 17.89 4.29
C SER A 132 -7.43 19.09 3.88
N ALA A 133 -8.25 19.58 4.80
CA ALA A 133 -9.14 20.72 4.55
C ALA A 133 -8.39 22.00 4.09
N LYS A 134 -7.10 22.14 4.42
CA LYS A 134 -6.27 23.28 3.98
C LYS A 134 -5.77 23.14 2.54
N SER A 135 -5.64 21.94 2.02
CA SER A 135 -5.21 21.67 0.65
C SER A 135 -6.39 21.62 -0.33
N GLN A 136 -7.60 21.32 0.15
CA GLN A 136 -8.84 21.35 -0.63
C GLN A 136 -9.17 22.76 -1.18
N SER A 137 -8.83 23.83 -0.44
CA SER A 137 -9.16 25.21 -0.81
C SER A 137 -8.40 25.75 -2.03
N LEU A 138 -7.41 25.01 -2.55
CA LEU A 138 -6.59 25.48 -3.66
C LEU A 138 -7.19 25.13 -5.02
N PHE A 139 -7.89 24.01 -5.22
CA PHE A 139 -8.33 23.61 -6.58
C PHE A 139 -9.56 22.69 -6.69
N LEU A 140 -10.27 22.31 -5.62
CA LEU A 140 -11.38 21.34 -5.72
C LEU A 140 -12.67 21.82 -5.03
N PRO A 141 -13.86 21.50 -5.57
CA PRO A 141 -15.13 21.75 -4.88
C PRO A 141 -15.16 21.02 -3.53
N GLU A 142 -15.91 21.56 -2.55
CA GLU A 142 -16.08 20.98 -1.21
C GLU A 142 -16.51 19.51 -1.31
N LYS A 143 -15.55 18.59 -1.22
CA LYS A 143 -15.78 17.15 -1.15
C LYS A 143 -15.26 16.63 0.18
N THR A 144 -15.98 15.68 0.75
CA THR A 144 -15.54 15.00 1.97
C THR A 144 -14.28 14.16 1.70
N GLU A 145 -13.49 13.90 2.74
CA GLU A 145 -12.30 13.02 2.66
C GLU A 145 -12.67 11.65 2.07
N GLN A 146 -13.86 11.13 2.41
CA GLN A 146 -14.38 9.85 1.92
C GLN A 146 -14.69 9.88 0.42
N GLU A 147 -15.20 10.99 -0.11
CA GLU A 147 -15.48 11.14 -1.55
C GLU A 147 -14.19 11.29 -2.37
N LEU A 148 -13.18 11.98 -1.82
CA LEU A 148 -11.86 12.09 -2.45
C LEU A 148 -11.16 10.73 -2.51
N ILE A 149 -11.20 9.99 -1.39
CA ILE A 149 -10.74 8.61 -1.29
C ILE A 149 -11.45 7.73 -2.33
N ALA A 150 -12.79 7.75 -2.37
CA ALA A 150 -13.59 6.95 -3.31
C ALA A 150 -13.30 7.28 -4.79
N GLN A 151 -13.09 8.57 -5.11
CA GLN A 151 -12.68 8.98 -6.45
C GLN A 151 -11.31 8.40 -6.82
N GLN A 152 -10.35 8.40 -5.89
CA GLN A 152 -9.02 7.83 -6.10
C GLN A 152 -9.07 6.30 -6.22
N VAL A 153 -9.94 5.60 -5.48
CA VAL A 153 -10.18 4.15 -5.63
C VAL A 153 -10.58 3.78 -7.05
N ASN A 154 -11.55 4.49 -7.62
CA ASN A 154 -12.04 4.22 -8.97
C ASN A 154 -10.95 4.42 -10.03
N ILE A 155 -10.10 5.45 -9.86
CA ILE A 155 -8.96 5.73 -10.74
C ILE A 155 -7.90 4.62 -10.64
N ASN A 156 -7.58 4.18 -9.43
CA ASN A 156 -6.62 3.10 -9.20
C ASN A 156 -7.10 1.78 -9.80
N PHE A 157 -8.38 1.45 -9.65
CA PHE A 157 -8.96 0.24 -10.24
C PHE A 157 -8.93 0.26 -11.78
N ALA A 158 -9.25 1.40 -12.41
CA ALA A 158 -9.17 1.57 -13.85
C ALA A 158 -7.72 1.43 -14.37
N SER A 159 -6.76 2.09 -13.69
CA SER A 159 -5.34 2.02 -14.03
C SER A 159 -4.78 0.61 -13.88
N TYR A 160 -5.18 -0.12 -12.83
CA TYR A 160 -4.81 -1.50 -12.61
C TYR A 160 -5.35 -2.44 -13.70
N SER A 161 -6.62 -2.26 -14.08
CA SER A 161 -7.23 -3.05 -15.16
C SER A 161 -6.44 -2.90 -16.47
N GLN A 162 -5.98 -1.70 -16.79
CA GLN A 162 -5.13 -1.46 -17.96
C GLN A 162 -3.73 -2.09 -17.83
N GLN A 163 -3.07 -1.92 -16.68
CA GLN A 163 -1.73 -2.50 -16.44
C GLN A 163 -1.76 -4.03 -16.51
N SER A 164 -2.75 -4.67 -15.88
CA SER A 164 -2.92 -6.12 -15.90
C SER A 164 -3.16 -6.67 -17.31
N GLN A 165 -3.98 -6.00 -18.12
CA GLN A 165 -4.17 -6.34 -19.54
C GLN A 165 -2.86 -6.22 -20.34
N SER A 166 -2.11 -5.13 -20.16
CA SER A 166 -0.83 -4.93 -20.85
C SER A 166 0.24 -5.95 -20.45
N ALA A 167 0.31 -6.32 -19.16
CA ALA A 167 1.21 -7.34 -18.65
C ALA A 167 0.87 -8.73 -19.18
N GLN A 168 -0.42 -9.03 -19.35
CA GLN A 168 -0.88 -10.28 -19.95
C GLN A 168 -0.51 -10.36 -21.44
N GLN A 169 -0.77 -9.29 -22.21
CA GLN A 169 -0.38 -9.21 -23.63
C GLN A 169 1.13 -9.38 -23.85
N ARG A 170 1.97 -8.84 -22.95
CA ARG A 170 3.43 -9.05 -22.99
C ARG A 170 3.83 -10.50 -22.73
N LYS A 171 3.13 -11.21 -21.84
CA LYS A 171 3.39 -12.64 -21.61
C LYS A 171 2.97 -13.48 -22.83
N ASP A 172 1.80 -13.18 -23.39
CA ASP A 172 1.26 -13.92 -24.53
C ASP A 172 2.13 -13.73 -25.77
N SER A 173 2.63 -12.51 -26.03
CA SER A 173 3.59 -12.25 -27.12
C SER A 173 4.94 -12.94 -26.93
N VAL A 174 5.48 -12.99 -25.71
CA VAL A 174 6.71 -13.76 -25.43
C VAL A 174 6.50 -15.27 -25.66
N LEU A 175 5.33 -15.80 -25.29
CA LEU A 175 4.99 -17.21 -25.52
C LEU A 175 4.81 -17.52 -27.01
N LEU A 176 4.13 -16.64 -27.76
CA LEU A 176 3.97 -16.76 -29.22
C LEU A 176 5.32 -16.76 -29.93
N ASN A 177 6.19 -15.77 -29.65
CA ASN A 177 7.53 -15.70 -30.24
C ASN A 177 8.37 -16.95 -29.90
N LYS A 178 8.18 -17.54 -28.71
CA LYS A 178 8.89 -18.76 -28.31
C LYS A 178 8.36 -20.01 -29.03
N ALA A 179 7.06 -20.05 -29.32
CA ALA A 179 6.44 -21.13 -30.10
C ALA A 179 6.84 -21.05 -31.58
N GLU A 180 6.86 -19.86 -32.17
CA GLU A 180 7.25 -19.63 -33.57
C GLU A 180 8.71 -20.04 -33.82
N ASN A 181 9.64 -19.64 -32.93
CA ASN A 181 11.04 -20.04 -33.02
C ASN A 181 11.27 -21.55 -32.88
N HIS A 182 10.32 -22.29 -32.30
CA HIS A 182 10.38 -23.75 -32.16
C HIS A 182 9.84 -24.51 -33.38
N LEU A 183 9.10 -23.83 -34.26
CA LEU A 183 8.53 -24.38 -35.50
C LEU A 183 9.42 -24.11 -36.72
N THR A 184 10.30 -23.12 -36.64
CA THR A 184 11.19 -22.69 -37.73
C THR A 184 12.64 -23.16 -37.60
N GLY A 185 12.94 -24.05 -36.65
CA GLY A 185 14.27 -24.66 -36.43
C GLY A 185 14.16 -26.16 -36.26
#